data_AF-A0A353HQ17-F1
#
_entry.id   AF-A0A353HQ17-F1
#
_cell.length_a   1.000
_cell.length_b   1.000
_cell.length_c   1.000
_cell.angle_alpha   90.00
_cell.angle_beta   90.00
_cell.angle_gamma   90.00
#
_symmetry.space_group_name_H-M   'P 1'
#
loop_
_entity.id
_entity.type
_entity.pdbx_description
1 polymer ?
#
loop_
_entity_poly.entity_id
_entity_poly.type
_entity_poly.pdbx_seq_one_letter_code
_entity_poly.pdbx_strand_id
1 'polypeptide(L)' 'MFAAVDLGSNSFRLHVGEPAGGEMRILRSARAPVRLAAGLQPDGRLNDAAIGIGV' A
#
# COMPACT_ATOMS: atom_id res chain seq x y z
N MET A 1 5.49 -17.20 -7.44
CA MET A 1 4.58 -16.34 -6.66
C MET A 1 5.24 -14.99 -6.46
N PHE A 2 4.52 -13.90 -6.66
CA PHE A 2 4.99 -12.54 -6.51
C PHE A 2 3.98 -11.73 -5.69
N ALA A 3 4.48 -10.69 -5.02
CA ALA A 3 3.65 -9.71 -4.34
C ALA A 3 4.01 -8.31 -4.82
N ALA A 4 3.01 -7.47 -5.05
CA ALA A 4 3.15 -6.05 -5.30
C ALA A 4 2.46 -5.27 -4.19
N VAL A 5 3.20 -4.35 -3.57
CA VAL A 5 2.70 -3.46 -2.52
C VAL A 5 2.75 -2.03 -3.04
N ASP A 6 1.62 -1.33 -2.95
CA ASP A 6 1.50 0.09 -3.27
C ASP A 6 1.16 0.86 -1.99
N LEU A 7 1.99 1.84 -1.64
CA LEU A 7 1.86 2.67 -0.44
C LEU A 7 1.36 4.06 -0.82
N GLY A 8 0.08 4.13 -1.21
CA GLY A 8 -0.56 5.37 -1.60
C GLY A 8 -0.90 6.29 -0.41
N SER A 9 -1.03 7.58 -0.69
CA SER A 9 -1.34 8.61 0.30
C SER A 9 -2.70 8.46 0.99
N ASN A 10 -3.64 7.72 0.39
CA ASN A 10 -4.97 7.46 0.92
C ASN A 10 -5.19 5.99 1.31
N SER A 11 -4.61 5.06 0.57
CA SER A 11 -4.81 3.63 0.79
C SER A 11 -3.55 2.86 0.42
N PHE A 12 -3.27 1.81 1.19
CA PHE A 12 -2.30 0.79 0.83
C PHE A 12 -2.99 -0.35 0.09
N ARG A 13 -2.27 -0.97 -0.84
CA ARG A 13 -2.77 -2.11 -1.63
C ARG A 13 -1.72 -3.21 -1.66
N LEU A 14 -2.20 -4.45 -1.64
CA LEU A 14 -1.40 -5.66 -1.84
C LEU A 14 -2.05 -6.49 -2.94
N HIS A 15 -1.25 -6.94 -3.88
CA HIS A 15 -1.62 -7.98 -4.85
C HIS A 15 -0.63 -9.13 -4.76
N VAL A 16 -1.12 -10.34 -4.58
CA VAL A 16 -0.32 -11.58 -4.67
C VAL A 16 -0.76 -12.33 -5.91
N GLY A 17 0.20 -12.75 -6.73
CA GLY A 17 -0.08 -13.44 -7.97
C GLY A 17 1.02 -14.41 -8.38
N GLU A 18 0.80 -15.07 -9.50
CA GLU A 18 1.77 -15.99 -10.11
C GLU A 18 1.77 -15.83 -11.63
N PRO A 19 2.89 -16.14 -12.30
CA PRO A 19 2.92 -16.18 -13.76
C PRO A 19 2.00 -17.30 -14.28
N ALA A 20 1.20 -16.98 -15.28
CA ALA A 20 0.34 -17.92 -15.98
C ALA A 20 0.32 -17.56 -17.46
N GLY A 21 1.00 -18.38 -18.29
CA GLY A 21 0.98 -18.21 -19.74
C GLY A 21 1.55 -16.88 -20.27
N GLY A 22 2.55 -16.32 -19.58
CA GLY A 22 3.16 -15.03 -19.96
C GLY A 22 2.49 -13.81 -19.33
N GLU A 23 1.36 -13.99 -18.64
CA GLU A 23 0.70 -12.95 -17.86
C GLU A 23 0.82 -13.20 -16.35
N MET A 24 0.43 -12.22 -15.55
CA MET A 24 0.31 -12.37 -14.09
C MET A 24 -1.14 -12.63 -13.70
N ARG A 25 -1.41 -13.79 -13.09
CA ARG A 25 -2.71 -14.13 -12.50
C ARG A 25 -2.74 -13.70 -11.03
N ILE A 26 -3.66 -12.81 -10.68
CA ILE A 26 -3.84 -12.36 -9.29
C ILE A 26 -4.62 -13.41 -8.50
N LEU A 27 -4.04 -13.86 -7.39
CA LEU A 27 -4.61 -14.86 -6.48
C LEU A 27 -5.29 -14.20 -5.28
N ARG A 28 -4.75 -13.07 -4.80
CA ARG A 28 -5.29 -12.32 -3.68
C ARG A 28 -5.04 -10.83 -3.86
N SER A 29 -6.01 -10.05 -3.42
CA SER A 29 -5.89 -8.60 -3.29
C SER A 29 -6.29 -8.18 -1.88
N ALA A 30 -5.64 -7.16 -1.34
CA ALA A 30 -6.04 -6.49 -0.11
C ALA A 30 -5.92 -4.98 -0.27
N ARG A 31 -6.74 -4.24 0.48
CA ARG A 31 -6.72 -2.78 0.53
C ARG A 31 -6.97 -2.32 1.96
N ALA A 32 -6.14 -1.40 2.45
CA ALA A 32 -6.32 -0.75 3.74
C ALA A 32 -6.41 0.78 3.53
N PRO A 33 -7.51 1.44 3.95
CA PRO A 33 -7.55 2.90 4.00
C PRO A 33 -6.66 3.39 5.15
N VAL A 34 -5.67 4.24 4.83
CA VAL A 34 -4.67 4.72 5.81
C VAL A 34 -4.61 6.25 5.91
N ARG A 35 -5.04 6.98 4.86
CA ARG A 35 -5.03 8.46 4.80
C ARG A 35 -3.70 9.09 5.25
N LEU A 36 -2.58 8.50 4.86
CA LEU A 36 -1.22 8.97 5.17
C LEU A 36 -1.03 10.48 4.93
N ALA A 37 -1.57 11.01 3.82
CA ALA A 37 -1.46 12.43 3.50
C ALA A 37 -2.10 13.37 4.53
N ALA A 38 -3.08 12.90 5.31
CA ALA A 38 -3.67 13.71 6.37
C ALA A 38 -2.68 13.99 7.52
N GLY A 39 -1.62 13.20 7.65
CA GLY A 39 -0.54 13.42 8.61
C GLY A 39 0.66 14.18 8.06
N LEU A 40 0.63 14.63 6.79
CA LEU A 40 1.72 15.39 6.18
C LEU A 40 1.79 16.80 6.78
N GLN A 41 2.92 17.13 7.36
CA GLN A 41 3.20 18.41 7.98
C GLN A 41 3.83 19.40 6.98
N PRO A 42 3.82 20.72 7.26
CA PRO A 42 4.37 21.74 6.37
C PRO A 42 5.87 21.59 6.04
N ASP A 43 6.63 20.87 6.86
CA ASP A 43 8.04 20.55 6.64
C ASP A 43 8.25 19.32 5.74
N GLY A 44 7.17 18.74 5.23
CA GLY A 44 7.19 17.56 4.36
C GLY A 44 7.33 16.23 5.10
N ARG A 45 7.23 16.22 6.43
CA ARG A 45 7.29 14.99 7.24
C ARG A 45 5.90 14.50 7.62
N LEU A 46 5.75 13.20 7.82
CA LEU A 46 4.56 12.63 8.41
C LEU A 46 4.64 12.74 9.93
N ASN A 47 3.51 13.03 10.58
CA ASN A 47 3.41 12.94 12.03
C ASN A 47 3.45 11.48 12.53
N ASP A 48 3.71 11.30 13.82
CA ASP A 48 3.87 9.97 14.42
C ASP A 48 2.59 9.12 14.31
N ALA A 49 1.43 9.76 14.40
CA ALA A 49 0.14 9.08 14.25
C ALA A 49 -0.03 8.47 12.85
N ALA A 50 0.39 9.17 11.79
CA ALA A 50 0.30 8.68 10.43
C ALA A 50 1.33 7.59 10.12
N ILE A 51 2.53 7.65 10.74
CA ILE A 51 3.53 6.57 10.65
C ILE A 51 3.03 5.31 11.37
N GLY A 52 2.41 5.46 12.54
CA GLY A 52 1.90 4.34 13.35
C GLY A 52 0.75 3.55 12.72
N ILE A 53 0.13 4.05 11.65
CA ILE A 53 -0.92 3.33 10.91
C ILE A 53 -0.31 2.23 10.00
N GLY A 54 0.97 2.35 9.64
CA GLY A 54 1.64 1.48 8.65
C GLY A 54 2.34 0.24 9.20
N VAL A 55 2.28 -0.01 10.51
CA VAL A 55 2.94 -1.13 11.22
C VAL A 55 1.94 -2.00 11.96
#